data_AF-A0A5T0UQ55-F1
#
_entry.id   AF-A0A5T0UQ55-F1
#
_cell.length_a   1.000
_cell.length_b   1.000
_cell.length_c   1.000
_cell.angle_alpha   90.00
_cell.angle_beta   90.00
_cell.angle_gamma   90.00
#
_symmetry.space_group_name_H-M   'P 1'
#
loop_
_entity.id
_entity.type
_entity.pdbx_description
1 polymer ?
#
loop_
_entity_poly.entity_id
_entity_poly.type
_entity_poly.pdbx_seq_one_letter_code
_entity_poly.pdbx_strand_id
1 'polypeptide(L)'
;LCDEYGIYLIDEANLESHGSWQKLGACEPSWNIPGNLPEWEPTCIDRANSMFERDKNHPSVLIWSLGNESYAGTDIAAMGDYLRHKDPTRIVHYEGVTWNREFDYITDIESRMYAKPHEIEEYLQNEPKKPYISCEYMHAMGNSVGGLDLYTKLEKYPHYQGGFIWDYIDQAIYQKLGDTTRLAYGGDFNDRPSDYEFCGDGLVFAD
;
A
#
# COMPACT_ATOMS: atom_id res chain seq x y z
N LEU A 1 -1.67 -21.27 -3.89
CA LEU A 1 -1.67 -21.16 -2.41
C LEU A 1 -2.84 -20.34 -1.90
N CYS A 2 -2.94 -19.02 -2.11
CA CYS A 2 -4.08 -18.23 -1.60
C CYS A 2 -5.45 -18.78 -2.06
N ASP A 3 -5.57 -19.22 -3.31
CA ASP A 3 -6.76 -19.92 -3.81
C ASP A 3 -7.11 -21.19 -3.01
N GLU A 4 -6.09 -21.96 -2.60
CA GLU A 4 -6.25 -23.24 -1.93
C GLU A 4 -6.55 -23.08 -0.45
N TYR A 5 -5.95 -22.07 0.19
CA TYR A 5 -6.07 -21.81 1.62
C TYR A 5 -7.17 -20.79 1.98
N GLY A 6 -7.76 -20.13 0.99
CA GLY A 6 -8.86 -19.19 1.21
C GLY A 6 -8.41 -17.85 1.80
N ILE A 7 -7.39 -17.24 1.20
CA ILE A 7 -6.88 -15.91 1.61
C ILE A 7 -7.28 -14.89 0.55
N TYR A 8 -8.03 -13.85 0.94
CA TYR A 8 -8.35 -12.74 0.05
C TYR A 8 -7.13 -11.88 -0.20
N LEU A 9 -6.94 -11.48 -1.46
CA LEU A 9 -5.73 -10.81 -1.91
C LEU A 9 -6.07 -9.51 -2.65
N ILE A 10 -5.36 -8.44 -2.25
CA ILE A 10 -5.11 -7.28 -3.10
C ILE A 10 -3.81 -7.57 -3.84
N ASP A 11 -3.86 -7.69 -5.16
CA ASP A 11 -2.66 -7.87 -5.98
C ASP A 11 -2.23 -6.49 -6.48
N GLU A 12 -0.96 -6.14 -6.30
CA GLU A 12 -0.48 -4.77 -6.48
C GLU A 12 0.56 -4.66 -7.60
N ALA A 13 0.36 -3.69 -8.48
CA ALA A 13 1.31 -3.41 -9.53
C ALA A 13 2.63 -2.96 -8.89
N ASN A 14 3.75 -3.50 -9.37
CA ASN A 14 5.08 -3.08 -8.94
C ASN A 14 5.33 -1.64 -9.39
N LEU A 15 4.86 -0.64 -8.65
CA LEU A 15 5.01 0.77 -8.96
C LEU A 15 5.04 1.53 -7.63
N GLU A 16 6.17 2.16 -7.35
CA GLU A 16 6.34 3.07 -6.23
C GLU A 16 7.36 4.14 -6.61
N SER A 17 7.11 5.37 -6.16
CA SER A 17 7.94 6.54 -6.46
C SER A 17 7.90 7.57 -5.33
N HIS A 18 7.82 7.09 -4.09
CA HIS A 18 7.69 7.86 -2.85
C HIS A 18 8.61 9.09 -2.84
N GLY A 19 9.91 8.88 -3.07
CA GLY A 19 10.92 9.94 -3.03
C GLY A 19 10.79 11.05 -4.08
N SER A 20 9.89 10.93 -5.05
CA SER A 20 9.63 11.95 -6.06
C SER A 20 8.71 13.07 -5.54
N TRP A 21 7.72 12.72 -4.71
CA TRP A 21 6.66 13.63 -4.27
C TRP A 21 6.63 13.85 -2.75
N GLN A 22 7.19 12.97 -1.93
CA GLN A 22 7.29 13.19 -0.49
C GLN A 22 8.75 13.39 -0.09
N LYS A 23 9.04 14.49 0.59
CA LYS A 23 10.40 14.88 0.99
C LYS A 23 10.39 15.33 2.44
N LEU A 24 11.20 14.65 3.26
CA LEU A 24 11.29 14.91 4.71
C LEU A 24 9.92 14.88 5.41
N GLY A 25 9.06 13.93 5.02
CA GLY A 25 7.71 13.76 5.55
C GLY A 25 6.68 14.81 5.09
N ALA A 26 7.07 15.73 4.21
CA ALA A 26 6.16 16.71 3.63
C ALA A 26 5.75 16.31 2.20
N CYS A 27 4.48 16.50 1.88
CA CYS A 27 3.98 16.41 0.51
C CYS A 27 4.54 17.59 -0.31
N GLU A 28 5.42 17.28 -1.27
CA GLU A 28 6.15 18.20 -2.13
C GLU A 28 6.16 17.66 -3.59
N PRO A 29 4.99 17.64 -4.27
CA PRO A 29 4.82 16.95 -5.55
C PRO A 29 5.35 17.75 -6.76
N SER A 30 6.24 18.72 -6.55
CA SER A 30 6.81 19.53 -7.65
C SER A 30 7.63 18.71 -8.64
N TRP A 31 8.12 17.54 -8.20
CA TRP A 31 8.84 16.58 -9.02
C TRP A 31 8.20 15.19 -8.94
N ASN A 32 6.87 15.13 -9.06
CA ASN A 32 6.13 13.88 -9.05
C ASN A 32 6.36 13.06 -10.34
N ILE A 33 6.81 11.82 -10.18
CA ILE A 33 6.91 10.81 -11.25
C ILE A 33 6.08 9.60 -10.79
N PRO A 34 5.18 9.00 -11.59
CA PRO A 34 4.96 9.29 -13.01
C PRO A 34 4.17 10.60 -13.22
N GLY A 35 3.21 10.90 -12.33
CA GLY A 35 2.46 12.15 -12.38
C GLY A 35 1.62 12.32 -13.63
N ASN A 36 1.83 13.43 -14.34
CA ASN A 36 1.11 13.82 -15.55
C ASN A 36 2.04 13.91 -16.76
N LEU A 37 2.98 12.98 -16.88
CA LEU A 37 4.09 13.04 -17.82
C LEU A 37 3.93 11.93 -18.86
N PRO A 38 3.45 12.24 -20.09
CA PRO A 38 3.06 11.23 -21.07
C PRO A 38 4.15 10.21 -21.44
N GLU A 39 5.43 10.54 -21.22
CA GLU A 39 6.55 9.62 -21.39
C GLU A 39 6.55 8.44 -20.39
N TRP A 40 5.90 8.58 -19.23
CA TRP A 40 5.82 7.54 -18.20
C TRP A 40 4.57 6.66 -18.33
N GLU A 41 3.48 7.18 -18.92
CA GLU A 41 2.22 6.44 -19.12
C GLU A 41 2.42 5.02 -19.71
N PRO A 42 3.23 4.80 -20.77
CA PRO A 42 3.43 3.45 -21.31
C PRO A 42 4.04 2.47 -20.30
N THR A 43 4.95 2.95 -19.43
CA THR A 43 5.60 2.13 -18.41
C THR A 43 4.64 1.82 -17.25
N CYS A 44 3.80 2.80 -16.86
CA CYS A 44 2.75 2.61 -15.88
C CYS A 44 1.74 1.54 -16.33
N ILE A 45 1.24 1.65 -17.57
CA ILE A 45 0.33 0.67 -18.16
C ILE A 45 1.00 -0.71 -18.27
N ASP A 46 2.28 -0.78 -18.64
CA ASP A 46 3.00 -2.06 -18.73
C ASP A 46 3.09 -2.80 -17.39
N ARG A 47 3.29 -2.06 -16.28
CA ARG A 47 3.29 -2.64 -14.91
C ARG A 47 1.92 -3.19 -14.53
N ALA A 48 0.85 -2.43 -14.78
CA ALA A 48 -0.52 -2.91 -14.55
C ALA A 48 -0.86 -4.13 -15.43
N ASN A 49 -0.49 -4.09 -16.70
CA ASN A 49 -0.70 -5.18 -17.65
C ASN A 49 0.05 -6.45 -17.25
N SER A 50 1.31 -6.32 -16.81
CA SER A 50 2.14 -7.45 -16.40
C SER A 50 1.55 -8.19 -15.20
N MET A 51 1.06 -7.46 -14.19
CA MET A 51 0.32 -8.04 -13.06
C MET A 51 -0.97 -8.72 -13.55
N PHE A 52 -1.82 -7.98 -14.26
CA PHE A 52 -3.12 -8.49 -14.71
C PHE A 52 -2.99 -9.76 -15.56
N GLU A 53 -2.16 -9.72 -16.61
CA GLU A 53 -2.07 -10.84 -17.54
C GLU A 53 -1.51 -12.11 -16.88
N ARG A 54 -0.67 -11.96 -15.84
CA ARG A 54 -0.15 -13.07 -15.04
C ARG A 54 -1.24 -13.67 -14.15
N ASP A 55 -2.01 -12.85 -13.44
CA ASP A 55 -2.79 -13.31 -12.28
C ASP A 55 -4.32 -13.31 -12.44
N LYS A 56 -4.85 -12.81 -13.56
CA LYS A 56 -6.31 -12.63 -13.82
C LYS A 56 -7.24 -13.82 -13.53
N ASN A 57 -6.72 -15.05 -13.53
CA ASN A 57 -7.51 -16.27 -13.33
C ASN A 57 -7.55 -16.74 -11.86
N HIS A 58 -6.87 -16.06 -10.94
CA HIS A 58 -6.85 -16.44 -9.52
C HIS A 58 -8.10 -15.91 -8.79
N PRO A 59 -8.98 -16.78 -8.26
CA PRO A 59 -10.16 -16.36 -7.49
C PRO A 59 -9.82 -15.70 -6.15
N SER A 60 -8.61 -15.92 -5.60
CA SER A 60 -8.17 -15.25 -4.38
C SER A 60 -7.95 -13.75 -4.58
N VAL A 61 -7.61 -13.33 -5.79
CA VAL A 61 -7.43 -11.90 -6.11
C VAL A 61 -8.81 -11.27 -6.22
N LEU A 62 -9.11 -10.32 -5.34
CA LEU A 62 -10.39 -9.61 -5.34
C LEU A 62 -10.26 -8.16 -5.81
N ILE A 63 -9.07 -7.58 -5.65
CA ILE A 63 -8.80 -6.16 -5.85
C ILE A 63 -7.47 -6.03 -6.60
N TRP A 64 -7.44 -5.18 -7.62
CA TRP A 64 -6.20 -4.75 -8.27
C TRP A 64 -5.74 -3.42 -7.68
N SER A 65 -4.54 -3.37 -7.11
CA SER A 65 -3.93 -2.12 -6.66
C SER A 65 -3.00 -1.56 -7.72
N LEU A 66 -3.05 -0.24 -7.93
CA LEU A 66 -2.28 0.45 -8.99
C LEU A 66 -0.81 0.68 -8.62
N GLY A 67 -0.40 0.29 -7.42
CA GLY A 67 0.91 0.56 -6.84
C GLY A 67 0.78 1.26 -5.51
N ASN A 68 1.91 1.73 -5.00
CA ASN A 68 2.01 2.36 -3.69
C ASN A 68 2.69 3.72 -3.78
N GLU A 69 2.32 4.65 -2.89
CA GLU A 69 3.03 5.91 -2.63
C GLU A 69 3.67 6.58 -3.86
N SER A 70 2.89 6.74 -4.94
CA SER A 70 3.32 7.34 -6.21
C SER A 70 2.56 8.61 -6.57
N TYR A 71 1.93 9.24 -5.56
CA TYR A 71 0.99 10.36 -5.71
C TYR A 71 -0.14 10.04 -6.73
N ALA A 72 -1.02 10.99 -7.05
CA ALA A 72 -2.02 10.76 -8.11
C ALA A 72 -1.87 11.75 -9.28
N GLY A 73 -2.10 11.23 -10.49
CA GLY A 73 -1.94 11.93 -11.76
C GLY A 73 -2.53 11.12 -12.93
N THR A 74 -2.45 11.66 -14.14
CA THR A 74 -3.04 11.06 -15.35
C THR A 74 -2.47 9.70 -15.67
N ASP A 75 -1.19 9.45 -15.35
CA ASP A 75 -0.54 8.18 -15.70
C ASP A 75 -1.05 7.05 -14.79
N ILE A 76 -1.31 7.34 -13.51
CA ILE A 76 -1.99 6.41 -12.59
C ILE A 76 -3.46 6.24 -13.00
N ALA A 77 -4.13 7.31 -13.42
CA ALA A 77 -5.50 7.22 -13.90
C ALA A 77 -5.62 6.28 -15.11
N ALA A 78 -4.68 6.37 -16.05
CA ALA A 78 -4.61 5.49 -17.21
C ALA A 78 -4.46 4.01 -16.81
N MET A 79 -3.71 3.69 -15.74
CA MET A 79 -3.65 2.33 -15.20
C MET A 79 -5.00 1.85 -14.68
N GLY A 80 -5.70 2.70 -13.91
CA GLY A 80 -7.04 2.40 -13.37
C GLY A 80 -8.06 2.16 -14.48
N ASP A 81 -8.08 3.02 -15.50
CA ASP A 81 -8.97 2.88 -16.66
C ASP A 81 -8.64 1.62 -17.48
N TYR A 82 -7.35 1.32 -17.65
CA TYR A 82 -6.87 0.11 -18.30
C TYR A 82 -7.40 -1.15 -17.61
N LEU A 83 -7.23 -1.26 -16.28
CA LEU A 83 -7.66 -2.44 -15.52
C LEU A 83 -9.18 -2.59 -15.50
N ARG A 84 -9.94 -1.48 -15.33
CA ARG A 84 -11.42 -1.52 -15.41
C ARG A 84 -11.92 -1.99 -16.77
N HIS A 85 -11.22 -1.60 -17.85
CA HIS A 85 -11.57 -2.06 -19.19
C HIS A 85 -11.25 -3.55 -19.40
N LYS A 86 -10.11 -4.01 -18.87
CA LYS A 86 -9.63 -5.39 -19.04
C LYS A 86 -10.34 -6.40 -18.16
N ASP A 87 -10.71 -6.00 -16.95
CA ASP A 87 -11.33 -6.85 -15.95
C ASP A 87 -12.50 -6.13 -15.25
N PRO A 88 -13.71 -6.23 -15.80
CA PRO A 88 -14.90 -5.68 -15.14
C PRO A 88 -15.36 -6.51 -13.93
N THR A 89 -14.66 -7.60 -13.57
CA THR A 89 -15.08 -8.52 -12.49
C THR A 89 -14.49 -8.17 -11.13
N ARG A 90 -13.46 -7.31 -11.09
CA ARG A 90 -12.75 -6.89 -9.89
C ARG A 90 -12.71 -5.37 -9.78
N ILE A 91 -12.51 -4.89 -8.57
CA ILE A 91 -12.42 -3.45 -8.27
C ILE A 91 -10.97 -2.98 -8.22
N VAL A 92 -10.77 -1.68 -8.37
CA VAL A 92 -9.45 -1.04 -8.37
C VAL A 92 -9.22 -0.28 -7.05
N HIS A 93 -8.05 -0.49 -6.46
CA HIS A 93 -7.55 0.22 -5.28
C HIS A 93 -6.37 1.12 -5.65
N TYR A 94 -6.34 2.32 -5.07
CA TYR A 94 -5.13 3.13 -5.02
C TYR A 94 -5.24 4.17 -3.90
N GLU A 95 -4.34 4.12 -2.92
CA GLU A 95 -4.36 5.05 -1.78
C GLU A 95 -3.95 6.47 -2.20
N GLY A 96 -2.99 6.62 -3.11
CA GLY A 96 -2.34 7.90 -3.41
C GLY A 96 -3.27 9.04 -3.88
N VAL A 97 -4.54 8.75 -4.22
CA VAL A 97 -5.58 9.77 -4.45
C VAL A 97 -5.87 10.60 -3.20
N THR A 98 -5.53 10.13 -2.00
CA THR A 98 -5.68 10.87 -0.74
C THR A 98 -4.94 12.21 -0.76
N TRP A 99 -3.80 12.22 -1.44
CA TRP A 99 -2.94 13.38 -1.65
C TRP A 99 -3.39 14.29 -2.80
N ASN A 100 -4.21 13.79 -3.72
CA ASN A 100 -4.78 14.57 -4.81
C ASN A 100 -6.19 14.09 -5.19
N ARG A 101 -7.18 14.69 -4.53
CA ARG A 101 -8.60 14.34 -4.65
C ARG A 101 -9.24 14.70 -6.01
N GLU A 102 -8.54 15.42 -6.89
CA GLU A 102 -8.97 15.59 -8.29
C GLU A 102 -9.12 14.23 -8.99
N PHE A 103 -8.28 13.27 -8.59
CA PHE A 103 -8.23 11.93 -9.13
C PHE A 103 -8.99 10.89 -8.29
N ASP A 104 -9.90 11.32 -7.41
CA ASP A 104 -10.63 10.41 -6.50
C ASP A 104 -11.33 9.26 -7.25
N TYR A 105 -11.78 9.48 -8.49
CA TYR A 105 -12.42 8.43 -9.31
C TYR A 105 -11.52 7.24 -9.64
N ILE A 106 -10.20 7.35 -9.50
CA ILE A 106 -9.24 6.29 -9.83
C ILE A 106 -9.49 5.02 -8.99
N THR A 107 -9.94 5.16 -7.75
CA THR A 107 -10.15 4.05 -6.81
C THR A 107 -11.63 3.85 -6.50
N ASP A 108 -12.05 2.59 -6.38
CA ASP A 108 -13.41 2.20 -6.00
C ASP A 108 -13.60 2.13 -4.46
N ILE A 109 -12.50 2.25 -3.71
CA ILE A 109 -12.44 2.15 -2.25
C ILE A 109 -11.77 3.42 -1.68
N GLU A 110 -12.34 4.00 -0.61
CA GLU A 110 -11.58 4.97 0.19
C GLU A 110 -10.52 4.22 0.99
N SER A 111 -9.26 4.54 0.74
CA SER A 111 -8.14 3.92 1.42
C SER A 111 -7.22 4.99 1.97
N ARG A 112 -6.69 4.77 3.18
CA ARG A 112 -5.71 5.66 3.82
C ARG A 112 -4.74 4.84 4.65
N MET A 113 -3.48 5.26 4.64
CA MET A 113 -2.44 4.75 5.52
C MET A 113 -2.44 5.49 6.86
N TYR A 114 -2.36 4.74 7.96
CA TYR A 114 -2.16 5.25 9.33
C TYR A 114 -3.16 6.34 9.79
N ALA A 115 -4.34 6.40 9.17
CA ALA A 115 -5.42 7.31 9.59
C ALA A 115 -5.87 6.99 11.02
N LYS A 116 -6.07 8.02 11.85
CA LYS A 116 -6.46 7.80 13.25
C LYS A 116 -7.91 7.30 13.32
N PRO A 117 -8.29 6.47 14.32
CA PRO A 117 -9.65 5.92 14.40
C PRO A 117 -10.77 6.96 14.35
N HIS A 118 -10.58 8.15 14.92
CA HIS A 118 -11.58 9.21 14.89
C HIS A 118 -11.73 9.87 13.52
N GLU A 119 -10.67 9.93 12.71
CA GLU A 119 -10.73 10.45 11.34
C GLU A 119 -11.46 9.46 10.42
N ILE A 120 -11.28 8.17 10.66
CA ILE A 120 -12.02 7.11 9.97
C ILE A 120 -13.49 7.14 10.38
N GLU A 121 -13.78 7.27 11.68
CA GLU A 121 -15.15 7.41 12.20
C GLU A 121 -15.85 8.64 11.60
N GLU A 122 -15.14 9.77 11.45
CA GLU A 122 -15.67 10.97 10.79
C GLU A 122 -16.05 10.69 9.33
N TYR A 123 -15.20 10.02 8.55
CA TYR A 123 -15.56 9.63 7.17
C TYR A 123 -16.82 8.74 7.14
N LEU A 124 -16.88 7.74 8.02
CA LEU A 124 -17.97 6.76 8.08
C LEU A 124 -19.32 7.38 8.50
N GLN A 125 -19.30 8.49 9.22
CA GLN A 125 -20.51 9.21 9.65
C GLN A 125 -21.01 10.26 8.65
N ASN A 126 -20.17 10.67 7.70
CA ASN A 126 -20.45 11.79 6.78
C ASN A 126 -20.79 11.34 5.37
N GLU A 127 -21.83 10.51 5.23
CA GLU A 127 -22.34 10.01 3.93
C GLU A 127 -21.23 9.43 3.03
N PRO A 128 -20.53 8.36 3.47
CA PRO A 128 -19.39 7.80 2.76
C PRO A 128 -19.79 7.36 1.35
N LYS A 129 -19.04 7.87 0.35
CA LYS A 129 -19.28 7.55 -1.07
C LYS A 129 -18.73 6.19 -1.48
N LYS A 130 -17.75 5.68 -0.74
CA LYS A 130 -17.05 4.43 -0.99
C LYS A 130 -16.94 3.65 0.32
N PRO A 131 -16.80 2.31 0.29
CA PRO A 131 -16.34 1.57 1.46
C PRO A 131 -14.94 2.04 1.86
N TYR A 132 -14.60 1.84 3.14
CA TYR A 132 -13.32 2.22 3.71
C TYR A 132 -12.47 0.98 4.04
N ILE A 133 -11.20 0.99 3.62
CA ILE A 133 -10.18 0.02 4.02
C ILE A 133 -8.92 0.79 4.45
N SER A 134 -8.28 0.38 5.53
CA SER A 134 -6.90 0.82 5.79
C SER A 134 -5.92 -0.10 5.05
N CYS A 135 -5.36 0.34 3.92
CA CYS A 135 -4.33 -0.45 3.22
C CYS A 135 -3.07 -0.63 4.07
N GLU A 136 -2.79 0.30 4.99
CA GLU A 136 -1.80 0.15 6.05
C GLU A 136 -2.34 0.76 7.35
N TYR A 137 -2.25 0.00 8.45
CA TYR A 137 -2.50 0.51 9.80
C TYR A 137 -1.68 -0.29 10.82
N MET A 138 -1.67 0.17 12.07
CA MET A 138 -1.05 -0.55 13.20
C MET A 138 0.41 -0.94 12.98
N HIS A 139 1.27 0.02 12.60
CA HIS A 139 2.70 -0.21 12.38
C HIS A 139 3.35 -1.07 13.49
N ALA A 140 3.85 -2.25 13.13
CA ALA A 140 4.18 -3.32 14.06
C ALA A 140 5.62 -3.29 14.59
N MET A 141 6.46 -2.39 14.07
CA MET A 141 7.86 -2.19 14.48
C MET A 141 8.11 -2.23 15.99
N GLY A 142 8.92 -3.19 16.40
CA GLY A 142 9.34 -3.38 17.79
C GLY A 142 8.20 -3.85 18.70
N ASN A 143 8.09 -3.24 19.88
CA ASN A 143 6.99 -3.54 20.82
C ASN A 143 5.84 -2.55 20.61
N SER A 144 4.97 -2.87 19.65
CA SER A 144 3.97 -1.94 19.12
C SER A 144 2.54 -2.52 19.16
N VAL A 145 1.72 -2.19 18.16
CA VAL A 145 0.34 -2.66 17.92
C VAL A 145 -0.63 -2.32 19.07
N GLY A 146 -0.30 -1.28 19.84
CA GLY A 146 -1.18 -0.73 20.87
C GLY A 146 -2.42 -0.03 20.30
N GLY A 147 -3.59 -0.25 20.90
CA GLY A 147 -4.83 0.43 20.51
C GLY A 147 -5.58 -0.21 19.34
N LEU A 148 -5.25 -1.44 18.96
CA LEU A 148 -5.98 -2.22 17.95
C LEU A 148 -7.50 -2.26 18.22
N ASP A 149 -7.91 -2.28 19.50
CA ASP A 149 -9.31 -2.29 19.90
C ASP A 149 -10.08 -1.05 19.44
N LEU A 150 -9.40 0.09 19.23
CA LEU A 150 -10.02 1.31 18.74
C LEU A 150 -10.41 1.17 17.26
N TYR A 151 -9.62 0.44 16.47
CA TYR A 151 -9.93 0.17 15.06
C TYR A 151 -11.00 -0.91 14.92
N THR A 152 -10.92 -2.01 15.68
CA THR A 152 -11.95 -3.06 15.62
C THR A 152 -13.34 -2.56 16.07
N LYS A 153 -13.40 -1.58 16.99
CA LYS A 153 -14.67 -0.91 17.35
C LYS A 153 -15.35 -0.18 16.19
N LEU A 154 -14.63 0.12 15.09
CA LEU A 154 -15.21 0.74 13.90
C LEU A 154 -16.04 -0.25 13.06
N GLU A 155 -15.94 -1.57 13.29
CA GLU A 155 -16.76 -2.59 12.61
C GLU A 155 -18.27 -2.41 12.83
N LYS A 156 -18.67 -1.57 13.81
CA LYS A 156 -20.06 -1.13 13.98
C LYS A 156 -20.60 -0.33 12.79
N TYR A 157 -19.73 0.22 11.94
CA TYR A 157 -20.10 1.02 10.76
C TYR A 157 -20.17 0.12 9.51
N PRO A 158 -21.31 0.06 8.79
CA PRO A 158 -21.47 -0.83 7.64
C PRO A 158 -20.49 -0.62 6.47
N HIS A 159 -19.95 0.60 6.33
CA HIS A 159 -18.99 0.94 5.27
C HIS A 159 -17.53 0.67 5.66
N TYR A 160 -17.25 0.29 6.90
CA TYR A 160 -15.89 -0.05 7.33
C TYR A 160 -15.58 -1.52 7.02
N GLN A 161 -14.51 -1.78 6.27
CA GLN A 161 -14.12 -3.12 5.84
C GLN A 161 -12.77 -3.58 6.42
N GLY A 162 -12.30 -2.93 7.49
CA GLY A 162 -11.06 -3.32 8.17
C GLY A 162 -9.80 -2.74 7.52
N GLY A 163 -8.71 -3.51 7.53
CA GLY A 163 -7.42 -3.09 6.99
C GLY A 163 -6.31 -4.14 7.12
N PHE A 164 -5.13 -3.81 6.61
CA PHE A 164 -3.94 -4.66 6.58
C PHE A 164 -2.86 -4.09 7.51
N ILE A 165 -2.44 -4.88 8.51
CA ILE A 165 -1.42 -4.45 9.46
C ILE A 165 -0.08 -4.35 8.73
N TRP A 166 0.64 -3.25 8.95
CA TRP A 166 2.02 -3.10 8.46
C TRP A 166 3.02 -3.54 9.54
N ASP A 167 3.81 -4.59 9.37
CA ASP A 167 3.73 -5.59 8.30
C ASP A 167 3.88 -7.03 8.84
N TYR A 168 4.07 -8.01 7.95
CA TYR A 168 4.06 -9.41 8.34
C TYR A 168 5.34 -9.83 9.07
N ILE A 169 6.53 -9.55 8.49
CA ILE A 169 7.80 -10.15 8.91
C ILE A 169 8.94 -9.13 8.84
N ASP A 170 9.78 -9.10 9.89
CA ASP A 170 10.99 -8.27 9.89
C ASP A 170 11.91 -8.58 8.70
N GLN A 171 12.32 -7.55 7.96
CA GLN A 171 13.25 -7.67 6.84
C GLN A 171 14.70 -7.53 7.34
N ALA A 172 15.18 -8.55 8.04
CA ALA A 172 16.53 -8.61 8.58
C ALA A 172 17.39 -9.68 7.88
N ILE A 173 18.67 -9.39 7.66
CA ILE A 173 19.60 -10.30 6.98
C ILE A 173 20.58 -10.90 7.97
N TYR A 174 20.79 -12.22 7.93
CA TYR A 174 21.86 -12.85 8.69
C TYR A 174 23.24 -12.35 8.27
N GLN A 175 23.95 -11.72 9.19
CA GLN A 175 25.31 -11.25 9.04
C GLN A 175 26.25 -12.01 9.96
N LYS A 176 27.31 -12.59 9.37
CA LYS A 176 28.37 -13.27 10.12
C LYS A 176 29.39 -12.26 10.67
N LEU A 177 29.65 -12.31 11.97
CA LEU A 177 30.64 -11.52 12.69
C LEU A 177 31.64 -12.44 13.39
N GLY A 178 32.71 -12.82 12.68
CA GLY A 178 33.68 -13.81 13.16
C GLY A 178 33.00 -15.16 13.41
N ASP A 179 32.99 -15.61 14.65
CA ASP A 179 32.36 -16.86 15.09
C ASP A 179 30.87 -16.70 15.49
N THR A 180 30.33 -15.48 15.44
CA THR A 180 28.92 -15.19 15.77
C THR A 180 28.12 -14.82 14.53
N THR A 181 26.80 -14.96 14.60
CA THR A 181 25.85 -14.50 13.57
C THR A 181 24.81 -13.61 14.25
N ARG A 182 24.39 -12.55 13.57
CA ARG A 182 23.28 -11.68 14.00
C ARG A 182 22.31 -11.46 12.85
N LEU A 183 21.08 -11.08 13.15
CA LEU A 183 20.21 -10.38 12.21
C LEU A 183 20.67 -8.92 12.12
N ALA A 184 20.79 -8.40 10.91
CA ALA A 184 21.32 -7.08 10.62
C ALA A 184 20.33 -6.27 9.77
N TYR A 185 20.33 -4.96 9.99
CA TYR A 185 19.46 -3.99 9.33
C TYR A 185 20.27 -2.98 8.51
N GLY A 186 19.60 -1.93 8.05
CA GLY A 186 20.24 -0.77 7.44
C GLY A 186 21.40 -0.26 8.29
N GLY A 187 22.52 0.03 7.64
CA GLY A 187 23.68 0.63 8.25
C GLY A 187 24.67 -0.33 8.89
N ASP A 188 24.29 -1.59 9.13
CA ASP A 188 25.17 -2.67 9.58
C ASP A 188 26.11 -3.19 8.46
N PHE A 189 25.87 -2.78 7.21
CA PHE A 189 26.67 -3.13 6.02
C PHE A 189 27.52 -1.97 5.51
N ASN A 190 27.71 -0.92 6.31
CA ASN A 190 28.40 0.34 5.95
C ASN A 190 27.73 1.14 4.81
N ASP A 191 26.49 0.81 4.46
CA ASP A 191 25.62 1.54 3.54
C ASP A 191 25.26 2.92 4.11
N ARG A 192 25.53 3.99 3.36
CA ARG A 192 25.21 5.38 3.75
C ARG A 192 24.81 6.18 2.50
N PRO A 193 23.64 6.86 2.47
CA PRO A 193 22.61 6.92 3.52
C PRO A 193 21.91 5.57 3.76
N SER A 194 21.22 5.44 4.90
CA SER A 194 20.46 4.26 5.30
C SER A 194 19.38 4.67 6.31
N ASP A 195 18.23 4.00 6.28
CA ASP A 195 17.09 4.20 7.19
C ASP A 195 17.08 3.20 8.36
N TYR A 196 18.23 2.55 8.58
CA TYR A 196 18.53 1.72 9.75
C TYR A 196 17.52 0.58 9.97
N GLU A 197 16.99 0.46 11.19
CA GLU A 197 16.08 -0.60 11.62
C GLU A 197 14.63 -0.40 11.15
N PHE A 198 14.32 0.60 10.33
CA PHE A 198 12.94 0.85 9.90
C PHE A 198 12.34 -0.27 9.05
N CYS A 199 13.17 -1.20 8.53
CA CYS A 199 12.72 -2.44 7.88
C CYS A 199 12.58 -3.64 8.84
N GLY A 200 12.73 -3.43 10.15
CA GLY A 200 12.40 -4.38 11.22
C GLY A 200 11.03 -4.04 11.82
N ASP A 201 10.01 -4.07 10.96
CA ASP A 201 8.68 -3.53 11.19
C ASP A 201 7.55 -4.57 11.30
N GLY A 202 7.91 -5.85 11.46
CA GLY A 202 7.00 -7.00 11.35
C GLY A 202 6.29 -7.44 12.62
N LEU A 203 5.17 -8.14 12.42
CA LEU A 203 4.47 -8.89 13.47
C LEU A 203 5.25 -10.14 13.91
N VAL A 204 6.06 -10.71 13.03
CA VAL A 204 6.95 -11.84 13.34
C VAL A 204 8.40 -11.48 13.05
N PHE A 205 9.31 -12.06 13.83
CA PHE A 205 10.74 -11.92 13.59
C PHE A 205 11.15 -12.59 12.27
N ALA A 206 12.35 -12.26 11.80
CA ALA A 206 12.89 -12.74 10.53
C ALA A 206 13.22 -14.26 10.48
N ASP A 207 13.07 -15.00 11.59
CA ASP A 207 13.49 -16.41 11.77
C ASP A 207 12.37 -17.42 12.06
#